data_AF-A0A6P5JCK7-F1
#
_entry.id   AF-A0A6P5JCK7-F1
#
_cell.length_a   1.000
_cell.length_b   1.000
_cell.length_c   1.000
_cell.angle_alpha   90.00
_cell.angle_beta   90.00
_cell.angle_gamma   90.00
#
_symmetry.space_group_name_H-M   'P 1'
#
loop_
_entity.id
_entity.type
_entity.pdbx_description
1 polymer ?
#
loop_
_entity_poly.entity_id
_entity_poly.type
_entity_poly.pdbx_seq_one_letter_code
_entity_poly.pdbx_strand_id
1 'polypeptide(L)' 'MGKILQRCCWEHDCCYQKLEGKHESKIQNYSFTYKAGVVTCNDLNFCKAENCICNKLLAECLKKHVSSFSSEYRGFPHSR' A
#
# COMPACT_ATOMS: atom_id res chain seq x y z
N MET A 1 18.79 -5.07 -1.88
CA MET A 1 17.65 -5.05 -0.95
C MET A 1 16.80 -3.78 -1.01
N GLY A 2 17.34 -2.55 -0.91
CA GLY A 2 16.54 -1.31 -0.95
C GLY A 2 15.66 -1.12 -2.20
N LYS A 3 16.07 -1.67 -3.35
CA LYS A 3 15.31 -1.61 -4.61
C LYS A 3 13.94 -2.32 -4.57
N ILE A 4 13.77 -3.35 -3.72
CA ILE A 4 12.52 -4.11 -3.65
C ILE A 4 11.47 -3.35 -2.82
N LEU A 5 11.90 -2.74 -1.71
CA LEU A 5 11.05 -1.83 -0.94
C LEU A 5 10.56 -0.65 -1.80
N GLN A 6 11.47 -0.07 -2.58
CA GLN A 6 11.15 0.98 -3.55
C GLN A 6 10.14 0.51 -4.61
N ARG A 7 10.23 -0.74 -5.08
CA ARG A 7 9.29 -1.32 -6.04
C ARG A 7 7.86 -1.40 -5.48
N CYS A 8 7.71 -1.90 -4.24
CA CYS A 8 6.39 -1.98 -3.59
C CYS A 8 5.76 -0.59 -3.45
N CYS A 9 6.55 0.42 -3.04
CA CYS A 9 6.06 1.80 -2.91
C CYS A 9 5.71 2.41 -4.27
N TRP A 10 6.53 2.18 -5.31
CA TRP A 10 6.25 2.68 -6.65
C TRP A 10 4.95 2.10 -7.23
N GLU A 11 4.72 0.79 -7.05
CA GLU A 11 3.46 0.17 -7.48
C GLU A 11 2.25 0.69 -6.70
N HIS A 12 2.44 1.01 -5.41
CA HIS A 12 1.43 1.65 -4.58
C HIS A 12 1.10 3.08 -5.02
N ASP A 13 2.12 3.89 -5.33
CA ASP A 13 1.95 5.24 -5.87
C ASP A 13 1.21 5.19 -7.20
N CYS A 14 1.58 4.27 -8.11
CA CYS A 14 0.85 4.04 -9.35
C CYS A 14 -0.60 3.58 -9.13
N CYS A 15 -0.88 2.83 -8.06
CA CYS A 15 -2.23 2.46 -7.68
C CYS A 15 -3.03 3.70 -7.28
N TYR A 16 -2.49 4.52 -6.39
CA TYR A 16 -3.13 5.76 -5.93
C TYR A 16 -3.32 6.79 -7.05
N GLN A 17 -2.36 6.94 -7.97
CA GLN A 17 -2.50 7.82 -9.15
C GLN A 17 -3.69 7.43 -10.04
N LYS A 18 -4.04 6.14 -10.13
CA LYS A 18 -5.24 5.69 -10.86
C LYS A 18 -6.54 6.00 -10.13
N LEU A 19 -6.46 6.31 -8.83
CA LEU A 19 -7.59 6.74 -8.00
C LEU A 19 -7.69 8.28 -7.95
N GLU A 20 -6.56 8.99 -8.15
CA GLU A 20 -6.54 10.45 -8.28
C GLU A 20 -7.48 10.89 -9.42
N GLY A 21 -8.42 11.78 -9.12
CA GLY A 21 -9.48 12.23 -10.03
C GLY A 21 -10.79 11.45 -9.96
N LYS A 22 -10.84 10.29 -9.29
CA LYS A 22 -12.09 9.55 -9.03
C LYS A 22 -12.68 9.84 -7.66
N HIS A 23 -11.81 10.00 -6.65
CA HIS A 23 -12.19 10.30 -5.27
C HIS A 23 -10.96 10.75 -4.46
N GLU A 24 -11.21 11.37 -3.31
CA GLU A 24 -10.16 11.80 -2.39
C GLU A 24 -9.54 10.59 -1.64
N SER A 25 -8.70 9.84 -2.33
CA SER A 25 -8.09 8.59 -1.87
C SER A 25 -7.17 8.74 -0.64
N LYS A 26 -6.52 9.90 -0.47
CA LYS A 26 -5.51 10.12 0.59
C LYS A 26 -6.10 10.41 1.97
N ILE A 27 -7.38 10.77 2.06
CA ILE A 27 -8.05 11.20 3.30
C ILE A 27 -9.20 10.27 3.68
N GLN A 28 -9.47 9.25 2.87
CA GLN A 28 -10.65 8.42 3.02
C GLN A 28 -10.38 7.17 3.86
N ASN A 29 -11.08 7.09 5.00
CA ASN A 29 -11.10 5.89 5.84
C ASN A 29 -11.90 4.76 5.17
N TYR A 30 -11.41 3.53 5.32
CA TYR A 30 -12.03 2.31 4.81
C TYR A 30 -11.99 1.19 5.85
N SER A 31 -12.86 0.20 5.67
CA SER A 31 -13.04 -0.96 6.53
C SER A 31 -12.34 -2.18 5.93
N PHE A 32 -11.61 -2.90 6.77
CA PHE A 32 -10.98 -4.17 6.41
C PHE A 32 -11.10 -5.16 7.56
N THR A 33 -10.94 -6.44 7.23
CA THR A 33 -10.75 -7.49 8.24
C THR A 33 -9.37 -8.10 8.07
N TYR A 34 -8.77 -8.49 9.20
CA TYR A 34 -7.50 -9.20 9.22
C TYR A 34 -7.66 -10.51 9.97
N LYS A 35 -7.48 -11.63 9.27
CA LYS A 35 -7.60 -12.97 9.85
C LYS A 35 -6.53 -13.88 9.25
N ALA A 36 -5.81 -14.60 10.12
CA ALA A 36 -4.79 -15.57 9.72
C ALA A 36 -3.75 -15.02 8.71
N GLY A 37 -3.34 -13.75 8.85
CA GLY A 37 -2.35 -13.15 7.97
C GLY A 37 -2.87 -12.65 6.63
N VAL A 38 -4.20 -12.66 6.43
CA VAL A 38 -4.88 -12.21 5.21
C VAL A 38 -5.71 -10.97 5.51
N VAL A 39 -5.56 -9.94 4.67
CA VAL A 39 -6.41 -8.74 4.66
C VAL A 39 -7.55 -8.94 3.68
N THR A 40 -8.78 -8.66 4.12
CA THR A 40 -9.97 -8.65 3.25
C THR A 40 -10.61 -7.27 3.28
N CYS A 41 -10.84 -6.71 2.09
CA CYS A 41 -11.48 -5.41 1.90
C CYS A 41 -12.99 -5.60 1.80
N ASN A 42 -13.73 -5.06 2.76
CA ASN A 42 -15.15 -5.39 2.96
C ASN A 42 -16.06 -4.15 2.81
N ASP A 43 -15.54 -3.06 2.25
CA ASP A 43 -16.29 -1.81 2.10
C ASP A 43 -17.26 -1.90 0.92
N LEU A 44 -18.52 -1.53 1.14
CA LEU A 44 -19.54 -1.47 0.09
C LEU A 44 -19.38 -0.24 -0.80
N ASN A 45 -18.70 0.79 -0.31
CA ASN A 45 -18.37 1.96 -1.08
C ASN A 45 -17.18 1.65 -2.00
N PHE A 46 -17.38 1.78 -3.31
CA PHE A 46 -16.37 1.47 -4.32
C PHE A 46 -15.05 2.22 -4.11
N CYS A 47 -15.12 3.53 -3.80
CA CYS A 47 -13.95 4.35 -3.55
C CYS A 47 -13.14 3.84 -2.36
N LYS A 48 -13.82 3.49 -1.26
CA LYS A 48 -13.19 2.89 -0.07
C LYS A 48 -12.61 1.52 -0.36
N ALA A 49 -13.30 0.70 -1.14
CA ALA A 49 -12.82 -0.62 -1.55
C ALA A 49 -11.53 -0.52 -2.39
N GLU A 50 -11.49 0.38 -3.38
CA GLU A 50 -10.28 0.63 -4.19
C GLU A 50 -9.09 1.07 -3.33
N ASN A 51 -9.30 2.00 -2.37
CA ASN A 51 -8.26 2.42 -1.42
C ASN A 51 -7.74 1.25 -0.58
N CYS A 52 -8.65 0.42 -0.07
CA CYS A 52 -8.28 -0.78 0.68
C CYS A 52 -7.44 -1.75 -0.17
N ILE A 53 -7.81 -1.95 -1.44
CA ILE A 53 -7.10 -2.86 -2.34
C ILE A 53 -5.66 -2.38 -2.58
N CYS A 54 -5.45 -1.09 -2.88
CA CYS A 54 -4.10 -0.56 -3.05
C CYS A 54 -3.23 -0.79 -1.80
N ASN A 55 -3.78 -0.52 -0.62
CA ASN A 55 -3.04 -0.68 0.65
C ASN A 55 -2.82 -2.15 1.03
N LYS A 56 -3.77 -3.04 0.72
CA LYS A 56 -3.61 -4.49 0.87
C LYS A 56 -2.44 -4.99 0.02
N LEU A 57 -2.36 -4.60 -1.27
CA LEU A 57 -1.30 -5.01 -2.17
C LEU A 57 0.08 -4.54 -1.67
N LEU A 58 0.17 -3.30 -1.18
CA LEU A 58 1.39 -2.80 -0.55
C LEU A 58 1.78 -3.66 0.66
N ALA A 59 0.85 -3.91 1.58
CA ALA A 59 1.11 -4.70 2.78
C ALA A 59 1.58 -6.13 2.44
N GLU A 60 0.96 -6.79 1.46
CA GLU A 60 1.36 -8.12 0.99
C GLU A 60 2.74 -8.11 0.32
N CYS A 61 3.05 -7.08 -0.48
CA CYS A 61 4.37 -6.90 -1.09
C CYS A 61 5.44 -6.73 -0.01
N LEU A 62 5.22 -5.83 0.94
CA LEU A 62 6.15 -5.57 2.06
C LEU A 62 6.36 -6.82 2.92
N LYS A 63 5.28 -7.56 3.22
CA LYS A 63 5.35 -8.80 4.02
C LYS A 63 6.28 -9.84 3.40
N LYS A 64 6.27 -9.99 2.07
CA LYS A 64 7.18 -10.92 1.36
C LYS A 64 8.66 -10.55 1.48
N HIS A 65 8.95 -9.29 1.79
CA HIS A 65 10.31 -8.75 1.80
C HIS A 65 10.75 -8.23 3.18
N VAL A 66 9.94 -8.42 4.22
CA VAL A 66 10.20 -7.91 5.58
C VAL A 66 11.48 -8.46 6.20
N SER A 67 11.84 -9.72 5.89
CA SER A 67 13.10 -10.34 6.33
C SER A 67 14.34 -9.73 5.66
N SER A 68 14.16 -9.05 4.52
CA SER A 68 15.21 -8.38 3.76
C SER A 68 15.23 -6.85 3.99
N PHE A 69 14.39 -6.36 4.90
CA PHE A 69 14.31 -4.95 5.24
C PHE A 69 15.48 -4.56 6.16
N SER A 70 16.40 -3.73 5.67
CA SER A 70 17.43 -3.08 6.50
C SER A 70 16.87 -1.78 7.08
N SER A 71 17.08 -1.56 8.38
CA SER A 71 16.71 -0.31 9.07
C SER A 71 17.39 0.92 8.48
N GLU A 72 18.50 0.75 7.77
CA GLU A 72 19.25 1.83 7.11
C GLU A 72 18.43 2.52 5.99
N TYR A 73 17.40 1.86 5.46
CA TYR A 73 16.50 2.46 4.47
C TYR A 73 15.35 3.26 5.09
N ARG A 74 15.22 3.29 6.43
CA ARG A 74 14.24 4.16 7.10
C ARG A 74 14.70 5.62 7.02
N GLY A 75 13.83 6.51 6.55
CA GLY A 75 14.15 7.93 6.45
C GLY A 75 15.20 8.24 5.38
N PHE A 76 15.48 7.30 4.47
CA PHE A 76 16.38 7.56 3.35
C PHE A 76 15.78 8.72 2.53
N PRO A 77 16.52 9.83 2.34
CA PRO A 77 15.99 10.98 1.65
C PRO A 77 15.64 10.58 0.21
N HIS A 78 14.54 11.13 -0.29
CA HIS A 78 14.21 11.02 -1.70
C HIS A 78 15.29 11.76 -2.51
N SER A 79 16.30 11.05 -2.98
CA SER A 79 17.27 11.62 -3.92
C SER A 79 16.54 11.92 -5.22
N ARG A 80 16.47 13.22 -5.55
CA ARG A 80 15.94 13.74 -6.81
C ARG A 80 16.71 13.19 -8.01
#